data_AF-A0A194UVD1-F1
#
_entry.id   AF-A0A194UVD1-F1
#
_cell.length_a   1.000
_cell.length_b   1.000
_cell.length_c   1.000
_cell.angle_alpha   90.00
_cell.angle_beta   90.00
_cell.angle_gamma   90.00
#
_symmetry.space_group_name_H-M   'P 1'
#
loop_
_entity.id
_entity.type
_entity.pdbx_description
1 polymer ?
#
loop_
_entity_poly.entity_id
_entity_poly.type
_entity_poly.pdbx_seq_one_letter_code
_entity_poly.pdbx_strand_id
1 'polypeptide(L)'
;MDSQRLSTFAIKAIEHTLRYHLGPDVELSTDDDTIVRASIEAIFPLRKRAQDIHVAHLEIACDAAVAFAQAFNKTQPRSQHINLRWFYICVQSLLSIDLKPELLQNGTVERICLGTEQLDDTSDSISEVNSASLALSGTDEDVSPQDTSVEPSATAENGAPVPMKDPKSKWDDEELQEMIRLKDSGLTHKRVAERLGRTQSAVENKYGRLMSHRAVVSPILKRGNDHEGDSEQPGNSSKRRRPQV
;
A
#
# COMPACT_ATOMS: atom_id res chain seq x y z
N MET A 1 -3.32 -29.58 8.32
CA MET A 1 -4.35 -28.75 9.00
C MET A 1 -5.67 -28.99 8.30
N ASP A 2 -6.78 -29.06 9.03
CA ASP A 2 -8.13 -29.10 8.44
C ASP A 2 -8.66 -27.67 8.20
N SER A 3 -9.80 -27.55 7.50
CA SER A 3 -10.40 -26.25 7.16
C SER A 3 -10.89 -25.50 8.39
N GLN A 4 -11.37 -26.22 9.42
CA GLN A 4 -11.89 -25.61 10.65
C GLN A 4 -10.77 -24.90 11.42
N ARG A 5 -9.65 -25.59 11.63
CA ARG A 5 -8.49 -25.02 12.31
C ARG A 5 -7.87 -23.87 11.51
N LEU A 6 -7.82 -24.00 10.18
CA LEU A 6 -7.37 -22.89 9.31
C LEU A 6 -8.29 -21.66 9.44
N SER A 7 -9.60 -21.89 9.50
CA SER A 7 -10.58 -20.82 9.72
C SER A 7 -10.38 -20.14 11.06
N THR A 8 -10.11 -20.89 12.12
CA THR A 8 -9.79 -20.29 13.44
C THR A 8 -8.57 -19.37 13.38
N PHE A 9 -7.51 -19.75 12.66
CA PHE A 9 -6.34 -18.87 12.48
C PHE A 9 -6.67 -17.63 11.67
N ALA A 10 -7.38 -17.79 10.55
CA ALA A 10 -7.79 -16.67 9.69
C ALA A 10 -8.66 -15.66 10.46
N ILE A 11 -9.68 -16.13 11.17
CA ILE A 11 -10.59 -15.28 11.99
C ILE A 11 -9.80 -14.48 13.02
N LYS A 12 -8.89 -15.12 13.76
CA LYS A 12 -8.05 -14.42 14.75
C LYS A 12 -7.15 -13.35 14.12
N ALA A 13 -6.52 -13.65 12.97
CA ALA A 13 -5.67 -12.70 12.27
C ALA A 13 -6.46 -11.51 11.71
N ILE A 14 -7.64 -11.77 11.15
CA ILE A 14 -8.60 -10.76 10.66
C ILE A 14 -9.02 -9.86 11.83
N GLU A 15 -9.51 -10.44 12.92
CA GLU A 15 -10.00 -9.72 14.09
C GLU A 15 -8.90 -8.84 14.71
N HIS A 16 -7.68 -9.37 14.84
CA HIS A 16 -6.54 -8.59 15.32
C HIS A 16 -6.23 -7.39 14.39
N THR A 17 -6.25 -7.61 13.07
CA THR A 17 -6.01 -6.56 12.08
C THR A 17 -7.11 -5.49 12.12
N LEU A 18 -8.37 -5.89 12.31
CA LEU A 18 -9.49 -4.96 12.46
C LEU A 18 -9.39 -4.14 13.74
N ARG A 19 -9.05 -4.78 14.87
CA ARG A 19 -8.86 -4.06 16.14
C ARG A 19 -7.78 -2.99 16.03
N TYR A 20 -6.72 -3.27 15.29
CA TYR A 20 -5.67 -2.30 15.00
C TYR A 20 -6.17 -1.14 14.11
N HIS A 21 -6.99 -1.42 13.09
CA HIS A 21 -7.48 -0.41 12.15
C HIS A 21 -8.61 0.47 12.70
N LEU A 22 -9.55 -0.15 13.41
CA LEU A 22 -10.84 0.45 13.76
C LEU A 22 -11.00 0.71 15.28
N GLY A 23 -10.15 0.11 16.12
CA GLY A 23 -10.18 0.24 17.56
C GLY A 23 -10.40 -1.08 18.31
N PRO A 24 -10.07 -1.12 19.62
CA PRO A 24 -10.00 -2.37 20.39
C PRO A 24 -11.34 -3.09 20.57
N ASP A 25 -12.45 -2.35 20.50
CA ASP A 25 -13.80 -2.87 20.74
C ASP A 25 -14.42 -3.53 19.50
N VAL A 26 -13.68 -3.63 18.40
CA VAL A 26 -14.15 -4.32 17.20
C VAL A 26 -14.05 -5.83 17.38
N GLU A 27 -15.21 -6.48 17.24
CA GLU A 27 -15.36 -7.92 17.22
C GLU A 27 -16.07 -8.34 15.92
N LEU A 28 -15.71 -9.52 15.42
CA LEU A 28 -16.37 -10.09 14.25
C LEU A 28 -17.75 -10.63 14.65
N SER A 29 -18.75 -10.35 13.82
CA SER A 29 -20.07 -10.94 13.99
C SER A 29 -20.07 -12.42 13.57
N THR A 30 -21.09 -13.17 13.99
CA THR A 30 -21.30 -14.56 13.54
C THR A 30 -21.41 -14.67 12.01
N ASP A 31 -21.97 -13.64 11.37
CA ASP A 31 -22.11 -13.59 9.91
C ASP A 31 -20.73 -13.42 9.24
N ASP A 32 -19.86 -12.59 9.82
CA ASP A 32 -18.48 -12.41 9.36
C ASP A 32 -17.68 -13.71 9.47
N ASP A 33 -17.81 -14.39 10.60
CA ASP A 33 -17.24 -15.73 10.84
C ASP A 33 -17.66 -16.74 9.76
N THR A 34 -18.95 -16.69 9.39
CA THR A 34 -19.53 -17.57 8.38
C THR A 34 -18.97 -17.26 6.99
N ILE A 35 -18.78 -15.98 6.64
CA ILE A 35 -18.16 -15.56 5.38
C ILE A 35 -16.74 -16.11 5.27
N VAL A 36 -15.93 -15.99 6.32
CA VAL A 36 -14.54 -16.48 6.32
C VAL A 36 -14.50 -18.00 6.18
N ARG A 37 -15.30 -18.73 6.96
CA ARG A 37 -15.37 -20.20 6.90
C ARG A 37 -15.83 -20.70 5.53
N ALA A 38 -16.91 -20.14 4.99
CA ALA A 38 -17.42 -20.52 3.68
C ALA A 38 -16.39 -20.25 2.56
N SER A 39 -15.69 -19.12 2.65
CA SER A 39 -14.63 -18.77 1.69
C SER A 39 -13.48 -19.78 1.74
N ILE A 40 -13.02 -20.15 2.95
CA ILE A 40 -11.99 -21.17 3.12
C ILE A 40 -12.46 -22.51 2.57
N GLU A 41 -13.64 -23.00 2.97
CA GLU A 41 -14.17 -24.29 2.53
C GLU A 41 -14.27 -24.41 1.01
N ALA A 42 -14.68 -23.33 0.33
CA ALA A 42 -14.79 -23.29 -1.13
C ALA A 42 -13.45 -23.53 -1.84
N ILE A 43 -12.36 -22.95 -1.35
CA ILE A 43 -11.04 -23.04 -1.99
C ILE A 43 -10.10 -24.07 -1.35
N PHE A 44 -10.47 -24.62 -0.18
CA PHE A 44 -9.66 -25.57 0.58
C PHE A 44 -9.18 -26.79 -0.23
N PRO A 45 -9.96 -27.37 -1.17
CA PRO A 45 -9.50 -28.49 -1.99
C PRO A 45 -8.28 -28.16 -2.86
N LEU A 46 -8.06 -26.88 -3.20
CA LEU A 46 -6.96 -26.45 -4.08
C LEU A 46 -5.58 -26.66 -3.45
N ARG A 47 -5.50 -26.78 -2.12
CA ARG A 47 -4.22 -27.04 -1.41
C ARG A 47 -3.49 -28.28 -1.90
N LYS A 48 -4.23 -29.27 -2.44
CA LYS A 48 -3.65 -30.51 -2.99
C LYS A 48 -2.77 -30.28 -4.22
N ARG A 49 -2.88 -29.11 -4.85
CA ARG A 49 -2.10 -28.73 -6.04
C ARG A 49 -0.79 -28.04 -5.68
N ALA A 50 -0.62 -27.59 -4.44
CA ALA A 50 0.56 -26.85 -4.02
C ALA A 50 1.71 -27.80 -3.67
N GLN A 51 2.93 -27.39 -4.02
CA GLN A 51 4.15 -28.09 -3.61
C GLN A 51 4.39 -27.97 -2.09
N ASP A 52 4.07 -26.81 -1.51
CA ASP A 52 4.18 -26.54 -0.09
C ASP A 52 2.77 -26.34 0.51
N ILE A 53 2.38 -27.27 1.39
CA ILE A 53 1.06 -27.28 2.04
C ILE A 53 0.90 -26.10 3.00
N HIS A 54 1.95 -25.64 3.67
CA HIS A 54 1.88 -24.51 4.60
C HIS A 54 1.66 -23.19 3.85
N VAL A 55 2.37 -23.01 2.72
CA VAL A 55 2.13 -21.87 1.82
C VAL A 55 0.71 -21.91 1.26
N ALA A 56 0.21 -23.08 0.89
CA ALA A 56 -1.17 -23.21 0.41
C ALA A 56 -2.20 -22.80 1.47
N HIS A 57 -2.02 -23.21 2.72
CA HIS A 57 -2.90 -22.78 3.81
C HIS A 57 -2.83 -21.26 4.04
N LEU A 58 -1.62 -20.68 3.99
CA LEU A 58 -1.42 -19.25 4.12
C LEU A 58 -2.19 -18.48 3.05
N GLU A 59 -2.03 -18.83 1.78
CA GLU A 59 -2.72 -18.15 0.67
C GLU A 59 -4.24 -18.34 0.74
N ILE A 60 -4.71 -19.55 1.05
CA ILE A 60 -6.16 -19.82 1.23
C ILE A 60 -6.76 -18.93 2.32
N ALA A 61 -6.08 -18.79 3.46
CA ALA A 61 -6.55 -17.93 4.54
C ALA A 61 -6.50 -16.44 4.16
N CYS A 62 -5.48 -16.00 3.42
CA CYS A 62 -5.39 -14.62 2.95
C CYS A 62 -6.47 -14.29 1.90
N ASP A 63 -6.77 -15.19 0.97
CA ASP A 63 -7.85 -15.04 0.00
C ASP A 63 -9.22 -14.92 0.71
N ALA A 64 -9.46 -15.75 1.72
CA ALA A 64 -10.66 -15.65 2.54
C ALA A 64 -10.74 -14.32 3.31
N ALA A 65 -9.61 -13.81 3.79
CA ALA A 65 -9.54 -12.50 4.44
C ALA A 65 -9.85 -11.35 3.47
N VAL A 66 -9.37 -11.42 2.22
CA VAL A 66 -9.69 -10.44 1.18
C VAL A 66 -11.18 -10.49 0.83
N ALA A 67 -11.76 -11.68 0.68
CA ALA A 67 -13.20 -11.86 0.44
C ALA A 67 -14.04 -11.25 1.57
N PHE A 68 -13.63 -11.49 2.82
CA PHE A 68 -14.23 -10.83 4.00
C PHE A 68 -14.12 -9.31 3.92
N ALA A 69 -12.92 -8.75 3.70
CA ALA A 69 -12.72 -7.30 3.66
C ALA A 69 -13.53 -6.63 2.54
N GLN A 70 -13.68 -7.30 1.39
CA GLN A 70 -14.56 -6.83 0.32
C GLN A 70 -16.04 -6.83 0.72
N ALA A 71 -16.51 -7.86 1.44
CA ALA A 71 -17.87 -7.90 1.95
C ALA A 71 -18.10 -6.81 3.02
N PHE A 72 -17.16 -6.67 3.95
CA PHE A 72 -17.16 -5.64 5.00
C PHE A 72 -17.22 -4.22 4.40
N ASN A 73 -16.40 -3.93 3.39
CA ASN A 73 -16.41 -2.61 2.75
C ASN A 73 -17.76 -2.28 2.04
N LYS A 74 -18.57 -3.27 1.68
CA LYS A 74 -19.89 -3.04 1.09
C LYS A 74 -20.92 -2.59 2.12
N THR A 75 -20.79 -3.03 3.37
CA THR A 75 -21.76 -2.75 4.44
C THR A 75 -21.36 -1.55 5.30
N GLN A 76 -20.08 -1.20 5.33
CA GLN A 76 -19.54 -0.17 6.21
C GLN A 76 -19.41 1.22 5.55
N PRO A 77 -19.46 2.30 6.34
CA PRO A 77 -19.26 3.65 5.84
C PRO A 77 -17.83 3.83 5.28
N ARG A 78 -17.67 4.74 4.32
CA ARG A 78 -16.37 5.00 3.66
C ARG A 78 -15.23 5.34 4.61
N SER A 79 -15.51 5.94 5.76
CA SER A 79 -14.51 6.25 6.79
C SER A 79 -13.90 5.00 7.45
N GLN A 80 -14.59 3.86 7.37
CA GLN A 80 -14.15 2.58 7.93
C GLN A 80 -13.74 1.59 6.83
N HIS A 81 -13.64 2.04 5.57
CA HIS A 81 -13.20 1.17 4.49
C HIS A 81 -11.77 0.68 4.73
N ILE A 82 -11.61 -0.62 4.53
CA ILE A 82 -10.35 -1.32 4.65
C ILE A 82 -9.62 -1.21 3.31
N ASN A 83 -8.37 -0.75 3.33
CA ASN A 83 -7.49 -0.87 2.18
C ASN A 83 -7.08 -2.34 1.99
N LEU A 84 -7.54 -2.98 0.91
CA LEU A 84 -7.37 -4.42 0.69
C LEU A 84 -5.89 -4.87 0.67
N ARG A 85 -5.00 -4.05 0.08
CA ARG A 85 -3.57 -4.38 -0.01
C ARG A 85 -2.91 -4.35 1.36
N TRP A 86 -3.16 -3.30 2.13
CA TRP A 86 -2.66 -3.18 3.50
C TRP A 86 -3.17 -4.35 4.36
N PHE A 87 -4.48 -4.63 4.25
CA PHE A 87 -5.12 -5.69 5.02
C PHE A 87 -4.54 -7.07 4.72
N TYR A 88 -4.35 -7.40 3.44
CA TYR A 88 -3.70 -8.64 3.02
C TYR A 88 -2.30 -8.78 3.64
N ILE A 89 -1.46 -7.73 3.58
CA ILE A 89 -0.10 -7.76 4.13
C ILE A 89 -0.11 -8.00 5.65
N CYS A 90 -1.00 -7.32 6.38
CA CYS A 90 -1.13 -7.48 7.83
C CYS A 90 -1.58 -8.90 8.21
N VAL A 91 -2.63 -9.41 7.56
CA VAL A 91 -3.14 -10.76 7.80
C VAL A 91 -2.10 -11.82 7.44
N GLN A 92 -1.43 -11.68 6.29
CA GLN A 92 -0.37 -12.60 5.88
C GLN A 92 0.79 -12.61 6.88
N SER A 93 1.19 -11.45 7.40
CA SER A 93 2.27 -11.33 8.39
C SER A 93 1.92 -12.07 9.69
N LEU A 94 0.69 -11.90 10.18
CA LEU A 94 0.21 -12.59 11.38
C LEU A 94 0.12 -14.10 11.16
N LEU A 95 -0.49 -14.53 10.05
CA LEU A 95 -0.64 -15.94 9.73
C LEU A 95 0.69 -16.65 9.48
N SER A 96 1.71 -15.94 8.99
CA SER A 96 3.04 -16.53 8.79
C SER A 96 3.68 -17.00 10.10
N ILE A 97 3.34 -16.36 11.23
CA ILE A 97 3.81 -16.78 12.57
C ILE A 97 3.27 -18.17 12.92
N ASP A 98 1.99 -18.42 12.67
CA ASP A 98 1.31 -19.66 13.06
C ASP A 98 1.45 -20.78 12.01
N LEU A 99 1.43 -20.42 10.73
CA LEU A 99 1.34 -21.39 9.63
C LEU A 99 2.69 -21.76 9.02
N LYS A 100 3.67 -20.86 9.07
CA LYS A 100 5.00 -21.09 8.50
C LYS A 100 6.11 -20.39 9.31
N PRO A 101 6.29 -20.77 10.59
CA PRO A 101 7.27 -20.14 11.47
C PRO A 101 8.72 -20.28 10.96
N GLU A 102 8.99 -21.19 10.03
CA GLU A 102 10.30 -21.35 9.39
C GLU A 102 10.70 -20.10 8.59
N LEU A 103 9.74 -19.30 8.10
CA LEU A 103 10.04 -18.00 7.49
C LEU A 103 10.58 -16.97 8.48
N LEU A 104 10.34 -17.19 9.78
CA LEU A 104 10.75 -16.29 10.86
C LEU A 104 11.97 -16.80 11.63
N GLN A 105 12.34 -18.07 11.45
CA GLN A 105 13.60 -18.58 11.99
C GLN A 105 14.75 -17.83 11.33
N ASN A 106 15.80 -17.53 12.11
CA ASN A 106 17.01 -16.83 11.68
C ASN A 106 17.82 -17.64 10.65
N GLY A 107 17.23 -17.97 9.51
CA GLY A 107 17.97 -18.32 8.32
C GLY A 107 18.81 -17.11 7.96
N THR A 108 20.07 -17.35 7.58
CA THR A 108 20.92 -16.36 6.94
C THR A 108 20.16 -15.84 5.73
N VAL A 109 19.45 -14.72 5.88
CA VAL A 109 18.90 -14.01 4.74
C VAL A 109 20.12 -13.48 4.03
N GLU A 110 20.56 -14.17 2.98
CA GLU A 110 21.44 -13.59 1.98
C GLU A 110 20.70 -12.38 1.43
N ARG A 111 20.92 -11.24 2.07
CA ARG A 111 20.47 -9.96 1.56
C ARG A 111 21.13 -9.85 0.21
N ILE A 112 20.32 -9.59 -0.81
CA ILE A 112 20.80 -9.27 -2.15
C ILE A 112 21.92 -8.25 -1.96
N CYS A 113 23.16 -8.67 -2.20
CA CYS A 113 24.29 -7.77 -2.17
C CYS A 113 24.05 -6.78 -3.29
N LEU A 114 23.58 -5.58 -2.95
CA LEU A 114 23.61 -4.46 -3.86
C LEU A 114 25.09 -4.24 -4.14
N GLY A 115 25.53 -4.70 -5.30
CA GLY A 115 26.89 -4.55 -5.79
C GLY A 115 27.27 -3.09 -5.61
N THR A 116 28.02 -2.83 -4.54
CA THR A 116 28.79 -1.61 -4.46
C THR A 116 29.97 -1.94 -5.36
N GLU A 117 29.78 -1.74 -6.66
CA GLU A 117 30.91 -1.66 -7.59
C GLU A 117 31.73 -0.47 -7.13
N GLN A 118 32.68 -0.78 -6.25
CA GLN A 118 33.82 0.03 -5.95
C GLN A 118 34.59 0.14 -7.27
N LEU A 119 34.33 1.23 -7.98
CA LEU A 119 35.22 1.72 -9.03
C LEU A 119 36.54 2.10 -8.35
N ASP A 120 37.40 1.11 -8.13
CA ASP A 120 38.82 1.35 -7.99
C ASP A 120 39.50 1.00 -9.30
N ASP A 121 40.15 2.04 -9.80
CA ASP A 121 40.82 2.19 -11.07
C ASP A 121 42.13 1.38 -11.08
N THR A 122 42.38 0.73 -12.22
CA THR A 122 43.68 0.34 -12.79
C THR A 122 44.69 -0.48 -11.96
N SER A 123 44.97 -1.72 -12.39
CA SER A 123 46.25 -2.10 -13.03
C SER A 123 46.29 -3.60 -13.38
N ASP A 124 46.81 -3.86 -14.58
CA ASP A 124 46.94 -5.12 -15.29
C ASP A 124 47.47 -6.32 -14.50
N SER A 125 46.87 -7.49 -14.75
CA SER A 125 47.66 -8.70 -15.00
C SER A 125 46.82 -9.77 -15.72
N ILE A 126 47.12 -9.95 -17.00
CA ILE A 126 46.65 -11.05 -17.84
C ILE A 126 47.35 -12.34 -17.39
N SER A 127 46.58 -13.38 -17.07
CA SER A 127 46.98 -14.76 -17.39
C SER A 127 45.74 -15.65 -17.50
N GLU A 128 45.55 -16.12 -18.73
CA GLU A 128 44.59 -17.11 -19.20
C GLU A 128 44.66 -18.42 -18.40
N VAL A 129 43.50 -19.05 -18.18
CA VAL A 129 43.29 -20.50 -18.39
C VAL A 129 41.79 -20.81 -18.49
N ASN A 130 41.34 -20.90 -19.74
CA ASN A 130 40.47 -21.92 -20.33
C ASN A 130 39.41 -22.70 -19.52
N SER A 131 38.17 -22.52 -20.02
CA SER A 131 37.27 -23.57 -20.53
C SER A 131 36.41 -24.38 -19.57
N ALA A 132 35.09 -24.13 -19.65
CA ALA A 132 34.17 -25.13 -20.20
C ALA A 132 32.90 -24.45 -20.76
N SER A 133 32.82 -24.41 -22.09
CA SER A 133 31.60 -24.14 -22.85
C SER A 133 30.71 -25.39 -22.88
N LEU A 134 29.41 -25.22 -22.69
CA LEU A 134 28.41 -26.11 -23.27
C LEU A 134 27.42 -25.26 -24.07
N ALA A 135 27.57 -25.35 -25.39
CA ALA A 135 26.63 -24.87 -26.38
C ALA A 135 25.54 -25.92 -26.59
N LEU A 136 24.29 -25.48 -26.63
CA LEU A 136 23.21 -26.16 -27.35
C LEU A 136 22.46 -25.11 -28.18
N SER A 137 22.84 -25.05 -29.46
CA SER A 137 21.98 -24.70 -30.60
C SER A 137 20.80 -25.68 -30.63
N GLY A 138 19.57 -25.38 -30.98
CA GLY A 138 18.98 -24.27 -31.74
C GLY A 138 17.88 -24.90 -32.57
N THR A 139 16.67 -24.34 -32.51
CA THR A 139 15.61 -24.54 -33.51
C THR A 139 14.70 -23.32 -33.48
N ASP A 140 14.83 -22.51 -34.52
CA ASP A 140 13.89 -21.47 -34.92
C ASP A 140 12.50 -22.08 -35.14
N GLU A 141 11.44 -21.43 -34.65
CA GLU A 141 10.21 -21.28 -35.42
C GLU A 141 9.60 -19.89 -35.19
N ASP A 142 9.38 -19.27 -36.34
CA ASP A 142 8.78 -18.00 -36.70
C ASP A 142 7.29 -17.95 -36.36
N VAL A 143 6.85 -17.02 -35.50
CA VAL A 143 5.45 -16.54 -35.48
C VAL A 143 5.42 -15.04 -35.20
N SER A 144 5.19 -14.32 -36.30
CA SER A 144 4.77 -12.92 -36.42
C SER A 144 3.58 -12.54 -35.51
N PRO A 145 3.66 -11.49 -34.69
CA PRO A 145 2.48 -10.89 -34.05
C PRO A 145 1.93 -9.77 -34.93
N GLN A 146 0.73 -10.00 -35.47
CA GLN A 146 -0.05 -8.96 -36.15
C GLN A 146 -0.54 -7.90 -35.16
N ASP A 147 -0.26 -6.65 -35.52
CA ASP A 147 -0.88 -5.43 -35.05
C ASP A 147 -2.41 -5.51 -35.10
N THR A 148 -3.05 -5.28 -33.96
CA THR A 148 -4.44 -4.81 -33.93
C THR A 148 -4.47 -3.41 -33.33
N SER A 149 -4.52 -2.48 -34.27
CA SER A 149 -4.83 -1.06 -34.12
C SER A 149 -6.15 -0.86 -33.38
N VAL A 150 -6.11 -0.09 -32.30
CA VAL A 150 -7.26 0.64 -31.76
C VAL A 150 -6.77 2.07 -31.46
N GLU A 151 -7.10 3.00 -32.36
CA GLU A 151 -7.02 4.44 -32.10
C GLU A 151 -7.93 4.82 -30.91
N PRO A 152 -7.52 5.85 -30.16
CA PRO A 152 -8.34 7.05 -30.23
C PRO A 152 -7.51 8.31 -30.47
N SER A 153 -7.92 8.99 -31.54
CA SER A 153 -7.78 10.42 -31.83
C SER A 153 -7.42 11.30 -30.63
N ALA A 154 -6.25 11.94 -30.70
CA ALA A 154 -5.97 13.21 -30.05
C ALA A 154 -4.87 13.95 -30.80
N THR A 155 -5.30 15.03 -31.45
CA THR A 155 -4.57 16.18 -32.00
C THR A 155 -3.12 16.29 -31.57
N ALA A 156 -2.21 16.11 -32.53
CA ALA A 156 -0.79 16.38 -32.38
C ALA A 156 -0.54 17.89 -32.23
N GLU A 157 -0.25 18.33 -31.01
CA GLU A 157 0.54 19.54 -30.81
C GLU A 157 2.02 19.15 -30.80
N ASN A 158 2.66 19.36 -31.94
CA ASN A 158 4.10 19.23 -32.14
C ASN A 158 4.79 20.44 -31.49
N GLY A 159 4.94 20.39 -30.16
CA GLY A 159 5.67 21.40 -29.38
C GLY A 159 7.14 21.00 -29.24
N ALA A 160 8.06 21.92 -29.55
CA ALA A 160 9.49 21.76 -29.27
C ALA A 160 9.73 21.31 -27.82
N PRO A 161 10.77 20.49 -27.54
CA PRO A 161 11.07 20.03 -26.20
C PRO A 161 11.29 21.24 -25.28
N VAL A 162 10.45 21.36 -24.25
CA VAL A 162 10.59 22.41 -23.24
C VAL A 162 11.98 22.24 -22.59
N PRO A 163 12.81 23.29 -22.54
CA PRO A 163 14.13 23.18 -21.94
C PRO A 163 14.01 22.72 -20.49
N MET A 164 14.82 21.73 -20.12
CA MET A 164 14.81 21.20 -18.75
C MET A 164 15.24 22.30 -17.76
N LYS A 165 14.41 22.55 -16.76
CA LYS A 165 14.70 23.45 -15.66
C LYS A 165 15.75 22.85 -14.72
N ASP A 166 16.48 23.71 -14.03
CA ASP A 166 17.47 23.30 -13.05
C ASP A 166 16.87 22.39 -11.96
N PRO A 167 17.58 21.32 -11.54
CA PRO A 167 17.11 20.42 -10.48
C PRO A 167 16.84 21.12 -9.14
N LYS A 168 17.50 22.25 -8.89
CA LYS A 168 17.38 23.05 -7.65
C LYS A 168 16.34 24.15 -7.72
N SER A 169 15.73 24.37 -8.90
CA SER A 169 14.71 25.40 -9.05
C SER A 169 13.49 25.07 -8.17
N LYS A 170 13.01 26.06 -7.42
CA LYS A 170 11.82 25.93 -6.56
C LYS A 170 10.58 25.68 -7.44
N TRP A 171 9.55 25.11 -6.83
CA TRP A 171 8.26 24.91 -7.51
C TRP A 171 7.42 26.15 -7.33
N ASP A 172 6.99 26.75 -8.43
CA ASP A 172 6.10 27.92 -8.42
C ASP A 172 4.63 27.46 -8.31
N ASP A 173 3.76 28.31 -7.79
CA ASP A 173 2.35 27.95 -7.56
C ASP A 173 1.61 27.67 -8.88
N GLU A 174 1.95 28.37 -9.96
CA GLU A 174 1.42 28.13 -11.30
C GLU A 174 1.88 26.77 -11.85
N GLU A 175 3.15 26.40 -11.61
CA GLU A 175 3.72 25.11 -12.01
C GLU A 175 3.03 23.96 -11.26
N LEU A 176 2.68 24.17 -9.99
CA LEU A 176 1.94 23.20 -9.18
C LEU A 176 0.50 23.04 -9.65
N GLN A 177 -0.18 24.15 -9.95
CA GLN A 177 -1.55 24.12 -10.45
C GLN A 177 -1.63 23.42 -11.81
N GLU A 178 -0.66 23.67 -12.70
CA GLU A 178 -0.59 23.00 -13.99
C GLU A 178 -0.30 21.51 -13.85
N MET A 179 0.61 21.12 -12.96
CA MET A 179 0.87 19.72 -12.64
C MET A 179 -0.41 18.98 -12.19
N ILE A 180 -1.20 19.60 -11.30
CA ILE A 180 -2.47 19.03 -10.83
C ILE A 180 -3.45 18.89 -11.99
N ARG A 181 -3.62 19.94 -12.81
CA ARG A 181 -4.51 19.93 -13.98
C ARG A 181 -4.17 18.82 -14.96
N LEU A 182 -2.88 18.63 -15.27
CA LEU A 182 -2.42 17.57 -16.18
C LEU A 182 -2.59 16.17 -15.58
N LYS A 183 -2.48 16.03 -14.26
CA LYS A 183 -2.73 14.77 -13.57
C LYS A 183 -4.21 14.42 -13.53
N ASP A 184 -5.08 15.41 -13.33
CA ASP A 184 -6.54 15.23 -13.32
C ASP A 184 -7.07 14.89 -14.72
N SER A 185 -6.39 15.32 -15.79
CA SER A 185 -6.69 14.88 -17.17
C SER A 185 -6.10 13.51 -17.54
N GLY A 186 -5.49 12.80 -16.58
CA GLY A 186 -5.06 11.41 -16.74
C GLY A 186 -3.66 11.24 -17.33
N LEU A 187 -2.84 12.30 -17.45
CA LEU A 187 -1.48 12.13 -17.98
C LEU A 187 -0.57 11.37 -16.99
N THR A 188 0.37 10.63 -17.59
CA THR A 188 1.43 9.94 -16.85
C THR A 188 2.48 10.95 -16.36
N HIS A 189 3.18 10.64 -15.26
CA HIS A 189 4.21 11.52 -14.70
C HIS A 189 5.30 11.88 -15.72
N LYS A 190 5.62 10.96 -16.64
CA LYS A 190 6.56 11.21 -17.74
C LYS A 190 6.09 12.35 -18.66
N ARG A 191 4.84 12.31 -19.13
CA ARG A 191 4.28 13.36 -20.01
C ARG A 191 4.12 14.69 -19.29
N VAL A 192 3.78 14.66 -18.01
CA VAL A 192 3.74 15.87 -17.17
C VAL A 192 5.14 16.49 -17.02
N ALA A 193 6.15 15.65 -16.80
CA ALA A 193 7.54 16.09 -16.69
C ALA A 193 8.05 16.76 -17.99
N GLU A 194 7.73 16.16 -19.15
CA GLU A 194 8.02 16.74 -20.47
C GLU A 194 7.36 18.12 -20.64
N ARG A 195 6.11 18.30 -20.22
CA ARG A 195 5.40 19.58 -20.32
C ARG A 195 5.92 20.66 -19.37
N LEU A 196 6.33 20.28 -18.16
CA LEU A 196 6.82 21.22 -17.15
C LEU A 196 8.33 21.50 -17.25
N GLY A 197 9.05 20.77 -18.11
CA GLY A 197 10.51 20.83 -18.20
C GLY A 197 11.18 20.34 -16.92
N ARG A 198 10.64 19.30 -16.26
CA ARG A 198 11.19 18.71 -15.02
C ARG A 198 11.52 17.24 -15.23
N THR A 199 12.18 16.61 -14.26
CA THR A 199 12.38 15.15 -14.28
C THR A 199 11.12 14.43 -13.79
N GLN A 200 10.88 13.21 -14.30
CA GLN A 200 9.76 12.36 -13.87
C GLN A 200 9.75 12.15 -12.34
N SER A 201 10.91 11.86 -11.75
CA SER A 201 11.04 11.65 -10.31
C SER A 201 10.69 12.90 -9.50
N ALA A 202 11.05 14.09 -9.98
CA ALA A 202 10.68 15.35 -9.31
C ALA A 202 9.16 15.56 -9.30
N VAL A 203 8.48 15.29 -10.41
CA VAL A 203 7.02 15.36 -10.53
C VAL A 203 6.35 14.34 -9.59
N GLU A 204 6.80 13.09 -9.60
CA GLU A 204 6.24 12.02 -8.76
C GLU A 204 6.36 12.34 -7.27
N ASN A 205 7.57 12.74 -6.82
CA ASN A 205 7.81 13.12 -5.44
C ASN A 205 6.98 14.33 -5.01
N LYS A 206 6.86 15.35 -5.87
CA LYS A 206 6.11 16.57 -5.54
C LYS A 206 4.61 16.30 -5.50
N TYR A 207 4.07 15.59 -6.49
CA TYR A 207 2.65 15.24 -6.55
C TYR A 207 2.23 14.34 -5.39
N GLY A 208 3.05 13.33 -5.05
CA GLY A 208 2.83 12.47 -3.89
C GLY A 208 2.69 13.26 -2.60
N ARG A 209 3.62 14.20 -2.33
CA ARG A 209 3.55 15.07 -1.14
C ARG A 209 2.30 15.93 -1.12
N LEU A 210 1.92 16.54 -2.25
CA LEU A 210 0.71 17.37 -2.33
C LEU A 210 -0.56 16.58 -1.99
N MET A 211 -0.70 15.36 -2.50
CA MET A 211 -1.88 14.53 -2.25
C MET A 211 -1.89 13.98 -0.82
N SER A 212 -0.73 13.65 -0.25
CA SER A 212 -0.62 13.30 1.17
C SER A 212 -1.02 14.48 2.08
N HIS A 213 -0.62 15.71 1.77
CA HIS A 213 -1.01 16.88 2.57
C HIS A 213 -2.48 17.27 2.38
N ARG A 214 -3.04 17.11 1.17
CA ARG A 214 -4.46 17.37 0.89
C ARG A 214 -5.39 16.42 1.66
N ALA A 215 -4.94 15.18 1.92
CA ALA A 215 -5.65 14.22 2.75
C ALA A 215 -5.69 14.64 4.24
N VAL A 216 -4.72 15.41 4.71
CA VAL A 216 -4.63 15.85 6.12
C VAL A 216 -5.42 17.16 6.37
N VAL A 217 -5.67 17.96 5.34
CA VAL A 217 -6.23 19.33 5.49
C VAL A 217 -7.71 19.47 5.05
N SER A 218 -8.37 18.40 4.60
CA SER A 218 -9.82 18.42 4.35
C SER A 218 -10.62 18.02 5.60
N PRO A 219 -11.79 18.65 5.88
CA PRO A 219 -11.92 19.57 7.00
C PRO A 219 -12.67 18.99 8.21
N ILE A 220 -12.13 19.23 9.42
CA ILE A 220 -12.91 19.27 10.66
C ILE A 220 -13.92 20.40 10.51
N LEU A 221 -15.14 20.05 10.10
CA LEU A 221 -16.31 20.88 10.26
C LEU A 221 -16.54 21.08 11.74
N LYS A 222 -16.08 22.23 12.21
CA LYS A 222 -16.46 22.91 13.44
C LYS A 222 -17.98 23.04 13.46
N ARG A 223 -18.67 22.05 14.04
CA ARG A 223 -20.11 22.06 14.27
C ARG A 223 -20.38 22.13 15.77
N GLY A 224 -20.67 23.34 16.22
CA GLY A 224 -21.56 23.71 17.33
C GLY A 224 -21.32 23.06 18.70
N ASN A 225 -20.90 23.88 19.66
CA ASN A 225 -21.57 23.87 20.96
C ASN A 225 -21.71 25.30 21.47
N ASP A 226 -22.84 25.91 21.11
CA ASP A 226 -23.39 27.09 21.77
C ASP A 226 -24.16 26.62 23.02
N HIS A 227 -23.59 26.76 24.22
CA HIS A 227 -24.33 27.03 25.46
C HIS A 227 -23.36 27.12 26.66
N GLU A 228 -23.10 28.34 27.13
CA GLU A 228 -23.45 28.70 28.49
C GLU A 228 -23.47 30.23 28.62
N GLY A 229 -24.68 30.74 28.84
CA GLY A 229 -24.94 32.13 29.12
C GLY A 229 -24.45 32.49 30.52
N ASP A 230 -23.82 33.66 30.58
CA ASP A 230 -24.29 34.79 31.36
C ASP A 230 -24.87 34.49 32.75
N SER A 231 -24.07 34.74 33.78
CA SER A 231 -24.52 35.21 35.10
C SER A 231 -23.34 35.85 35.82
N GLU A 232 -23.00 37.07 35.41
CA GLU A 232 -22.40 38.03 36.34
C GLU A 232 -23.46 38.48 37.35
N GLN A 233 -23.24 38.20 38.63
CA GLN A 233 -23.83 39.00 39.69
C GLN A 233 -22.80 39.20 40.82
N PRO A 234 -22.43 40.44 41.16
CA PRO A 234 -21.50 40.73 42.23
C PRO A 234 -22.23 40.96 43.55
N GLY A 235 -21.61 40.48 44.63
CA GLY A 235 -21.81 41.01 45.98
C GLY A 235 -22.70 40.17 46.89
N ASN A 236 -22.09 39.50 47.88
CA ASN A 236 -22.38 39.90 49.24
C ASN A 236 -21.28 39.49 50.23
N SER A 237 -21.07 40.37 51.19
CA SER A 237 -20.08 40.31 52.25
C SER A 237 -20.63 39.49 53.42
N SER A 238 -19.82 38.62 54.05
CA SER A 238 -19.77 38.38 55.52
C SER A 238 -18.80 37.24 55.84
N LYS A 239 -17.66 37.51 56.49
CA LYS A 239 -17.49 37.42 57.95
C LYS A 239 -17.92 36.07 58.54
N ARG A 240 -16.95 35.17 58.85
CA ARG A 240 -16.49 34.84 60.22
C ARG A 240 -15.80 33.46 60.31
N ARG A 241 -14.58 33.51 60.87
CA ARG A 241 -14.05 32.67 61.97
C ARG A 241 -13.82 31.15 61.76
N ARG A 242 -12.51 30.81 61.75
CA ARG A 242 -11.86 29.69 62.50
C ARG A 242 -12.54 29.37 63.85
N PRO A 243 -12.42 28.16 64.45
CA PRO A 243 -11.17 27.37 64.65
C PRO A 243 -11.30 25.86 64.39
N GLN A 244 -10.20 25.12 64.17
CA GLN A 244 -9.55 24.19 65.13
C GLN A 244 -10.55 23.51 66.09
N VAL A 245 -10.65 22.18 66.12
CA VAL A 245 -9.62 21.18 66.48
C VAL A 245 -9.75 19.93 65.61
#